data_AF-A0A930B3P3-F1
#
_entry.id   AF-A0A930B3P3-F1
#
_cell.length_a   1.000
_cell.length_b   1.000
_cell.length_c   1.000
_cell.angle_alpha   90.00
_cell.angle_beta   90.00
_cell.angle_gamma   90.00
#
_symmetry.space_group_name_H-M   'P 1'
#
loop_
_entity.id
_entity.type
_entity.pdbx_description
1 polymer ?
#
loop_
_entity_poly.entity_id
_entity_poly.type
_entity_poly.pdbx_seq_one_letter_code
_entity_poly.pdbx_strand_id
1 'polypeptide(L)'
;MKKYLLPLLAVAFTATHCTKEVEKIIVQEKVTQGSMILSGRGVPSAEKGQKGDYYLDLSSSELYGPKTKEGWGKSVLNLKGVKGDKGEKGEKGEKGITPTISEDGYWVVNGQKTNIVAVNKPHIGKNGNWWIGKEDLKVKAQGERGQNGRTPVLTIIEGYWAIDGVKTTTKAQGDKGQDGRTPVFSVIDGYWAIDGA
;
A
#
# COMPACT_ATOMS: atom_id res chain seq x y z
N MET A 1 132.91 -21.46 -46.26
CA MET A 1 131.71 -22.23 -46.67
C MET A 1 130.46 -21.56 -46.11
N LYS A 2 129.65 -20.92 -46.98
CA LYS A 2 128.17 -20.97 -47.05
C LYS A 2 127.64 -19.71 -47.75
N LYS A 3 126.94 -19.93 -48.86
CA LYS A 3 126.24 -18.95 -49.70
C LYS A 3 124.81 -18.78 -49.15
N TYR A 4 124.32 -17.56 -49.00
CA TYR A 4 122.89 -17.20 -48.83
C TYR A 4 122.75 -15.75 -49.37
N LEU A 5 122.21 -15.48 -50.56
CA LEU A 5 120.82 -15.56 -51.07
C LEU A 5 119.86 -14.56 -50.37
N LEU A 6 119.22 -13.72 -51.21
CA LEU A 6 118.03 -12.84 -51.03
C LEU A 6 118.27 -11.35 -50.65
N PRO A 7 117.35 -10.41 -51.01
CA PRO A 7 116.49 -10.34 -52.20
C PRO A 7 116.31 -8.94 -52.85
N LEU A 8 115.76 -8.97 -54.06
CA LEU A 8 115.20 -7.88 -54.85
C LEU A 8 114.13 -7.10 -54.04
N LEU A 9 114.38 -5.83 -53.73
CA LEU A 9 113.43 -4.96 -53.04
C LEU A 9 112.61 -4.17 -54.07
N ALA A 10 111.46 -4.72 -54.47
CA ALA A 10 110.46 -3.99 -55.25
C ALA A 10 109.71 -3.02 -54.34
N VAL A 11 109.95 -1.72 -54.53
CA VAL A 11 109.24 -0.66 -53.80
C VAL A 11 107.86 -0.49 -54.45
N ALA A 12 106.86 -1.17 -53.89
CA ALA A 12 105.46 -0.95 -54.23
C ALA A 12 104.97 0.34 -53.57
N PHE A 13 104.67 1.35 -54.39
CA PHE A 13 104.07 2.60 -53.94
C PHE A 13 102.59 2.34 -53.60
N THR A 14 102.30 1.99 -52.35
CA THR A 14 100.91 1.83 -51.90
C THR A 14 100.33 3.21 -51.60
N ALA A 15 99.46 3.70 -52.48
CA ALA A 15 98.69 4.92 -52.24
C ALA A 15 97.84 4.76 -50.98
N THR A 16 98.24 5.41 -49.90
CA THR A 16 97.50 5.49 -48.64
C THR A 16 96.21 6.30 -48.85
N HIS A 17 95.14 5.61 -49.23
CA HIS A 17 93.80 6.18 -49.27
C HIS A 17 93.29 6.29 -47.83
N CYS A 18 93.34 7.49 -47.27
CA CYS A 18 92.67 7.82 -46.03
C CYS A 18 91.15 7.87 -46.30
N THR A 19 90.44 6.80 -45.99
CA THR A 19 88.98 6.83 -45.92
C THR A 19 88.60 6.98 -44.45
N LYS A 20 87.83 8.04 -44.17
CA LYS A 20 87.28 8.28 -42.84
C LYS A 20 86.19 7.23 -42.61
N GLU A 21 86.51 6.15 -41.91
CA GLU A 21 85.48 5.24 -41.42
C GLU A 21 84.64 6.00 -40.40
N VAL A 22 83.38 6.22 -40.73
CA VAL A 22 82.41 6.75 -39.77
C VAL A 22 82.11 5.59 -38.82
N GLU A 23 82.78 5.55 -37.67
CA GLU A 23 82.39 4.65 -36.58
C GLU A 23 80.93 4.91 -36.26
N LYS A 24 80.07 3.97 -36.64
CA LYS A 24 78.67 4.00 -36.28
C LYS A 24 78.62 3.62 -34.80
N ILE A 25 78.58 4.61 -33.91
CA ILE A 25 78.24 4.40 -32.51
C ILE A 25 76.80 3.88 -32.50
N ILE A 26 76.63 2.56 -32.53
CA ILE A 26 75.33 1.94 -32.27
C ILE A 26 75.15 2.08 -30.76
N VAL A 27 74.52 3.18 -30.34
CA VAL A 27 73.90 3.22 -29.02
C VAL A 27 72.83 2.13 -29.06
N GLN A 28 73.16 0.94 -28.55
CA GLN A 28 72.13 -0.02 -28.18
C GLN A 28 71.38 0.59 -27.00
N GLU A 29 70.37 1.40 -27.31
CA GLU A 29 69.37 1.77 -26.34
C GLU A 29 68.72 0.44 -25.90
N LYS A 30 69.16 -0.08 -24.75
CA LYS A 30 68.50 -1.23 -24.13
C LYS A 30 67.16 -0.73 -23.62
N VAL A 31 66.19 -0.67 -24.51
CA VAL A 31 64.78 -0.44 -24.17
C VAL A 31 64.37 -1.63 -23.31
N THR A 32 64.49 -1.47 -22.00
CA THR A 32 63.97 -2.45 -21.06
C THR A 32 62.46 -2.26 -21.09
N GLN A 33 61.73 -3.21 -21.66
CA GLN A 33 60.28 -3.18 -21.69
C GLN A 33 59.80 -2.97 -20.25
N GLY A 34 59.11 -1.85 -20.00
CA GLY A 34 58.56 -1.55 -18.68
C GLY A 34 57.55 -2.62 -18.27
N SER A 35 57.47 -2.88 -16.97
CA SER A 35 56.46 -3.79 -16.41
C SER A 35 55.05 -3.36 -16.82
N MET A 36 54.26 -4.32 -17.31
CA MET A 36 52.87 -4.11 -17.68
C MET A 36 51.92 -4.67 -16.60
N ILE A 37 50.74 -4.09 -16.49
CA ILE A 37 49.62 -4.71 -15.75
C ILE A 37 48.72 -5.41 -16.75
N LEU A 38 48.71 -6.72 -16.71
CA LEU A 38 47.85 -7.58 -17.51
C LEU A 38 46.54 -7.84 -16.76
N SER A 39 45.50 -8.26 -17.48
CA SER A 39 44.24 -8.69 -16.87
C SER A 39 43.65 -9.90 -17.59
N GLY A 40 42.74 -10.59 -16.90
CA GLY A 40 42.03 -11.75 -17.43
C GLY A 40 41.13 -12.37 -16.38
N ARG A 41 40.44 -13.46 -16.73
CA ARG A 41 39.61 -14.22 -15.79
C ARG A 41 40.37 -15.43 -15.27
N GLY A 42 40.41 -15.58 -13.95
CA GLY A 42 41.13 -16.64 -13.26
C GLY A 42 42.63 -16.35 -13.07
N VAL A 43 43.27 -17.24 -12.31
CA VAL A 43 44.70 -17.22 -11.99
C VAL A 43 45.53 -17.15 -13.28
N PRO A 44 46.56 -16.29 -13.37
CA PRO A 44 47.35 -16.15 -14.59
C PRO A 44 48.16 -17.41 -14.91
N SER A 45 48.19 -17.79 -16.19
CA SER A 45 49.06 -18.88 -16.66
C SER A 45 50.54 -18.47 -16.61
N ALA A 46 51.42 -19.46 -16.45
CA ALA A 46 52.87 -19.25 -16.42
C ALA A 46 53.43 -18.68 -17.74
N GLU A 47 52.75 -18.90 -18.86
CA GLU A 47 53.13 -18.38 -20.19
C GLU A 47 52.74 -16.90 -20.38
N LYS A 48 51.79 -16.40 -19.60
CA LYS A 48 51.28 -15.03 -19.73
C LYS A 48 52.24 -14.04 -19.08
N GLY A 49 52.61 -12.99 -19.80
CA GLY A 49 53.43 -11.87 -19.30
C GLY A 49 54.92 -12.18 -19.14
N GLN A 50 55.70 -11.13 -18.91
CA GLN A 50 57.15 -11.15 -18.74
C GLN A 50 57.52 -10.94 -17.27
N LYS A 51 58.78 -11.22 -16.91
CA LYS A 51 59.30 -10.98 -15.57
C LYS A 51 59.16 -9.48 -15.23
N GLY A 52 58.55 -9.17 -14.10
CA GLY A 52 58.27 -7.80 -13.66
C GLY A 52 56.83 -7.37 -13.86
N ASP A 53 56.03 -8.07 -14.67
CA ASP A 53 54.64 -7.72 -14.92
C ASP A 53 53.74 -8.01 -13.71
N TYR A 54 52.62 -7.31 -13.63
CA TYR A 54 51.53 -7.59 -12.71
C TYR A 54 50.33 -8.15 -13.47
N TYR A 55 49.45 -8.85 -12.77
CA TYR A 55 48.25 -9.42 -13.36
C TYR A 55 47.05 -9.25 -12.42
N LEU A 56 45.94 -8.72 -12.94
CA LEU A 56 44.67 -8.61 -12.23
C LEU A 56 43.69 -9.69 -12.70
N ASP A 57 43.31 -10.60 -11.80
CA ASP A 57 42.19 -11.52 -12.00
C ASP A 57 40.88 -10.76 -11.83
N LEU A 58 40.12 -10.60 -12.91
CA LEU A 58 38.86 -9.88 -12.95
C LEU A 58 37.70 -10.64 -12.27
N SER A 59 37.85 -11.94 -12.00
CA SER A 59 36.84 -12.76 -11.31
C SER A 59 36.92 -12.57 -9.80
N SER A 60 38.11 -12.77 -9.24
CA SER A 60 38.37 -12.66 -7.79
C SER A 60 38.75 -11.25 -7.35
N SER A 61 39.16 -10.38 -8.29
CA SER A 61 39.82 -9.08 -8.05
C SER A 61 41.16 -9.21 -7.34
N GLU A 62 41.84 -10.33 -7.51
CA GLU A 62 43.18 -10.57 -6.99
C GLU A 62 44.26 -10.02 -7.93
N LEU A 63 45.20 -9.27 -7.36
CA LEU A 63 46.41 -8.81 -8.01
C LEU A 63 47.53 -9.81 -7.74
N TYR A 64 48.21 -10.22 -8.81
CA TYR A 64 49.38 -11.10 -8.82
C TYR A 64 50.59 -10.33 -9.32
N GLY A 65 51.79 -10.70 -8.85
CA GLY A 65 53.06 -10.16 -9.33
C GLY A 65 53.82 -9.30 -8.30
N PRO A 66 54.99 -8.76 -8.69
CA PRO A 66 55.56 -8.83 -10.04
C PRO A 66 55.98 -10.26 -10.41
N LYS A 67 55.73 -10.69 -11.65
CA LYS A 67 56.08 -12.04 -12.12
C LYS A 67 57.59 -12.26 -11.97
N THR A 68 57.98 -13.38 -11.37
CA THR A 68 59.39 -13.77 -11.19
C THR A 68 59.79 -14.88 -12.17
N LYS A 69 61.03 -15.39 -12.05
CA LYS A 69 61.45 -16.55 -12.87
C LYS A 69 60.68 -17.82 -12.49
N GLU A 70 60.21 -17.88 -11.25
CA GLU A 70 59.42 -18.97 -10.67
C GLU A 70 57.93 -18.87 -11.03
N GLY A 71 57.51 -17.78 -11.70
CA GLY A 71 56.14 -17.55 -12.15
C GLY A 71 55.44 -16.42 -11.39
N TRP A 72 54.11 -16.52 -11.25
CA TRP A 72 53.26 -15.45 -10.71
C TRP A 72 53.14 -15.43 -9.18
N GLY A 73 53.46 -16.54 -8.50
CA GLY A 73 53.31 -16.66 -7.05
C GLY A 73 51.85 -16.61 -6.57
N LYS A 74 51.65 -16.35 -5.28
CA LYS A 74 50.33 -16.10 -4.69
C LYS A 74 49.87 -14.66 -4.98
N SER A 75 48.56 -14.43 -4.92
CA SER A 75 48.02 -13.08 -5.00
C SER A 75 48.61 -12.19 -3.90
N VAL A 76 49.05 -11.00 -4.27
CA VAL A 76 49.62 -10.02 -3.35
C VAL A 76 48.56 -9.13 -2.70
N LEU A 77 47.41 -8.96 -3.35
CA LEU A 77 46.33 -8.09 -2.87
C LEU A 77 45.00 -8.50 -3.46
N ASN A 78 43.91 -8.44 -2.69
CA ASN A 78 42.56 -8.42 -3.24
C ASN A 78 42.05 -6.96 -3.27
N LEU A 79 41.56 -6.51 -4.42
CA LEU A 79 41.09 -5.13 -4.60
C LEU A 79 39.64 -4.93 -4.13
N LYS A 80 38.91 -5.99 -3.77
CA LYS A 80 37.62 -5.88 -3.09
C LYS A 80 37.87 -5.60 -1.62
N GLY A 81 37.22 -4.56 -1.10
CA GLY A 81 37.15 -4.32 0.34
C GLY A 81 36.37 -5.42 1.06
N VAL A 82 36.43 -5.40 2.39
CA VAL A 82 35.56 -6.25 3.22
C VAL A 82 34.09 -5.94 2.89
N LYS A 83 33.24 -6.96 2.98
CA LYS A 83 31.80 -6.78 2.85
C LYS A 83 31.33 -5.78 3.91
N GLY A 84 30.57 -4.76 3.51
CA GLY A 84 30.00 -3.78 4.43
C GLY A 84 29.01 -4.43 5.41
N ASP A 85 28.84 -3.81 6.57
CA ASP A 85 27.89 -4.26 7.57
C ASP A 85 26.46 -4.26 7.04
N LYS A 86 25.63 -5.12 7.63
CA LYS A 86 24.20 -5.13 7.33
C LYS A 86 23.60 -3.81 7.81
N GLY A 87 22.78 -3.18 6.96
CA GLY A 87 22.02 -2.00 7.36
C GLY A 87 21.10 -2.25 8.57
N GLU A 88 20.83 -1.20 9.32
CA GLU A 88 19.94 -1.24 10.47
C GLU A 88 18.52 -1.64 10.08
N LYS A 89 17.79 -2.24 11.03
CA LYS A 89 16.37 -2.56 10.83
C LYS A 89 15.57 -1.26 10.89
N GLY A 90 14.70 -1.05 9.91
CA GLY A 90 13.77 0.09 9.93
C GLY A 90 12.88 0.09 11.17
N GLU A 91 12.48 1.29 11.59
CA GLU A 91 11.56 1.50 12.70
C GLU A 91 10.18 0.87 12.39
N LYS A 92 9.45 0.51 13.46
CA LYS A 92 8.08 0.03 13.33
C LYS A 92 7.16 1.21 13.02
N GLY A 93 6.30 1.06 12.00
CA GLY A 93 5.27 2.06 11.70
C GLY A 93 4.31 2.30 12.88
N GLU A 94 3.75 3.50 12.95
CA GLU A 94 2.77 3.89 13.96
C GLU A 94 1.49 3.05 13.87
N LYS A 95 0.76 2.94 14.98
CA LYS A 95 -0.57 2.28 14.98
C LYS A 95 -1.56 3.15 14.20
N GLY A 96 -2.33 2.52 13.31
CA GLY A 96 -3.43 3.20 12.62
C GLY A 96 -4.56 3.63 13.56
N ILE A 97 -5.37 4.58 13.10
CA ILE A 97 -6.56 5.06 13.81
C ILE A 97 -7.72 4.09 13.55
N THR A 98 -8.34 3.55 14.60
CA THR A 98 -9.59 2.79 14.50
C THR A 98 -10.79 3.75 14.50
N PRO A 99 -11.62 3.79 13.44
CA PRO A 99 -12.84 4.59 13.44
C PRO A 99 -13.86 4.11 14.47
N THR A 100 -14.70 5.01 14.98
CA THR A 100 -15.81 4.69 15.91
C THR A 100 -17.15 5.18 15.37
N ILE A 101 -18.25 4.79 16.02
CA ILE A 101 -19.62 5.20 15.68
C ILE A 101 -20.15 6.09 16.80
N SER A 102 -20.68 7.27 16.47
CA SER A 102 -21.30 8.18 17.43
C SER A 102 -22.69 7.69 17.88
N GLU A 103 -23.22 8.23 18.98
CA GLU A 103 -24.54 7.86 19.50
C GLU A 103 -25.67 8.11 18.48
N ASP A 104 -25.57 9.20 17.71
CA ASP A 104 -26.46 9.55 16.61
C ASP A 104 -26.20 8.77 15.30
N GLY A 105 -25.25 7.83 15.29
CA GLY A 105 -25.07 6.83 14.22
C GLY A 105 -24.14 7.22 13.07
N TYR A 106 -23.29 8.24 13.23
CA TYR A 106 -22.33 8.69 12.23
C TYR A 106 -20.93 8.11 12.49
N TRP A 107 -20.13 7.99 11.43
CA TRP A 107 -18.71 7.64 11.58
C TRP A 107 -17.95 8.78 12.26
N VAL A 108 -17.08 8.42 13.20
CA VAL A 108 -16.10 9.31 13.85
C VAL A 108 -14.70 8.83 13.47
N VAL A 109 -13.93 9.71 12.83
CA VAL A 109 -12.56 9.45 12.40
C VAL A 109 -11.65 10.50 13.03
N ASN A 110 -10.59 10.08 13.70
CA ASN A 110 -9.67 10.99 14.40
C ASN A 110 -10.36 11.93 15.40
N GLY A 111 -11.40 11.43 16.11
CA GLY A 111 -12.21 12.24 17.03
C GLY A 111 -13.18 13.22 16.37
N GLN A 112 -13.19 13.32 15.03
CA GLN A 112 -14.10 14.20 14.30
C GLN A 112 -15.29 13.41 13.73
N LYS A 113 -16.50 13.88 14.01
CA LYS A 113 -17.73 13.30 13.43
C LYS A 113 -17.85 13.67 11.96
N THR A 114 -18.07 12.67 11.11
CA THR A 114 -18.31 12.84 9.67
C THR A 114 -19.78 13.10 9.37
N ASN A 115 -20.10 13.42 8.11
CA ASN A 115 -21.46 13.48 7.59
C ASN A 115 -21.94 12.14 6.98
N ILE A 116 -21.17 11.06 7.17
CA ILE A 116 -21.43 9.71 6.67
C ILE A 116 -22.05 8.88 7.79
N VAL A 117 -23.17 8.24 7.50
CA VAL A 117 -23.91 7.41 8.45
C VAL A 117 -23.27 6.02 8.49
N ALA A 118 -22.97 5.53 9.70
CA ALA A 118 -22.48 4.17 9.92
C ALA A 118 -23.64 3.18 10.14
N VAL A 119 -24.75 3.66 10.71
CA VAL A 119 -25.96 2.88 10.97
C VAL A 119 -27.18 3.66 10.50
N ASN A 120 -27.90 3.09 9.55
CA ASN A 120 -29.18 3.60 9.06
C ASN A 120 -30.28 3.41 10.12
N LYS A 121 -30.33 4.30 11.12
CA LYS A 121 -31.37 4.27 12.17
C LYS A 121 -32.69 4.88 11.65
N PRO A 122 -33.82 4.18 11.81
CA PRO A 122 -35.13 4.76 11.51
C PRO A 122 -35.48 5.87 12.49
N HIS A 123 -36.04 6.97 11.99
CA HIS A 123 -36.58 8.06 12.81
C HIS A 123 -37.80 8.73 12.15
N ILE A 124 -38.56 9.51 12.93
CA ILE A 124 -39.69 10.31 12.43
C ILE A 124 -39.18 11.71 12.09
N GLY A 125 -39.29 12.11 10.83
CA GLY A 125 -38.87 13.43 10.36
C GLY A 125 -39.84 14.54 10.76
N LYS A 126 -39.40 15.80 10.65
CA LYS A 126 -40.25 16.99 10.94
C LYS A 126 -41.52 17.08 10.08
N ASN A 127 -41.53 16.42 8.91
CA ASN A 127 -42.69 16.31 8.03
C ASN A 127 -43.67 15.18 8.43
N GLY A 128 -43.37 14.46 9.51
CA GLY A 128 -44.15 13.33 10.02
C GLY A 128 -44.00 12.04 9.21
N ASN A 129 -42.99 11.94 8.34
CA ASN A 129 -42.69 10.72 7.60
C ASN A 129 -41.67 9.84 8.35
N TRP A 130 -41.59 8.56 8.00
CA TRP A 130 -40.48 7.68 8.34
C TRP A 130 -39.25 8.00 7.50
N TRP A 131 -38.08 8.07 8.14
CA TRP A 131 -36.79 8.33 7.51
C TRP A 131 -35.77 7.26 7.88
N ILE A 132 -34.88 6.93 6.94
CA ILE A 132 -33.71 6.06 7.16
C ILE A 132 -32.45 6.88 6.87
N GLY A 133 -31.66 7.19 7.91
CA GLY A 133 -30.50 8.08 7.74
C GLY A 133 -30.93 9.47 7.26
N LYS A 134 -30.64 9.83 6.00
CA LYS A 134 -31.04 11.11 5.36
C LYS A 134 -32.11 10.95 4.28
N GLU A 135 -32.63 9.73 4.10
CA GLU A 135 -33.61 9.42 3.07
C GLU A 135 -35.03 9.45 3.64
N ASP A 136 -35.89 10.24 3.02
CA ASP A 136 -37.33 10.30 3.31
C ASP A 136 -38.05 9.17 2.57
N LEU A 137 -38.68 8.25 3.30
CA LEU A 137 -39.41 7.14 2.69
C LEU A 137 -40.74 7.58 2.08
N LYS A 138 -41.19 8.82 2.32
CA LYS A 138 -42.50 9.35 1.93
C LYS A 138 -43.69 8.58 2.53
N VAL A 139 -43.44 7.81 3.58
CA VAL A 139 -44.44 7.06 4.34
C VAL A 139 -44.75 7.82 5.63
N LYS A 140 -46.01 8.16 5.87
CA LYS A 140 -46.44 8.82 7.13
C LYS A 140 -46.22 7.91 8.33
N ALA A 141 -45.65 8.45 9.41
CA ALA A 141 -45.40 7.73 10.65
C ALA A 141 -46.65 7.60 11.54
N GLN A 142 -47.64 8.47 11.34
CA GLN A 142 -48.92 8.45 12.04
C GLN A 142 -50.07 8.44 11.02
N GLY A 143 -51.12 7.68 11.30
CA GLY A 143 -52.36 7.70 10.54
C GLY A 143 -53.13 9.01 10.68
N GLU A 144 -54.12 9.21 9.82
CA GLU A 144 -55.03 10.34 9.94
C GLU A 144 -55.81 10.27 11.26
N ARG A 145 -56.15 11.43 11.81
CA ARG A 145 -57.02 11.49 13.00
C ARG A 145 -58.38 10.89 12.62
N GLY A 146 -58.88 9.96 13.42
CA GLY A 146 -60.22 9.41 13.24
C GLY A 146 -61.30 10.51 13.29
N GLN A 147 -62.45 10.26 12.64
CA GLN A 147 -63.59 11.17 12.69
C GLN A 147 -64.09 11.33 14.14
N ASN A 148 -64.63 12.50 14.46
CA ASN A 148 -65.26 12.72 15.76
C ASN A 148 -66.44 11.75 15.93
N GLY A 149 -66.57 11.13 17.11
CA GLY A 149 -67.75 10.35 17.45
C GLY A 149 -69.01 11.23 17.45
N ARG A 150 -70.12 10.69 16.95
CA ARG A 150 -71.44 11.34 17.02
C ARG A 150 -72.14 10.89 18.30
N THR A 151 -72.55 11.82 19.15
CA THR A 151 -73.44 11.53 20.28
C THR A 151 -74.87 11.32 19.76
N PRO A 152 -75.48 10.14 19.96
CA PRO A 152 -76.86 9.91 19.55
C PRO A 152 -77.85 10.73 20.39
N VAL A 153 -78.99 11.11 19.80
CA VAL A 153 -80.05 11.82 20.54
C VAL A 153 -81.06 10.83 21.10
N LEU A 154 -81.32 10.91 22.40
CA LEU A 154 -82.36 10.14 23.08
C LEU A 154 -83.65 10.95 23.17
N THR A 155 -84.75 10.40 22.67
CA THR A 155 -86.10 10.99 22.78
C THR A 155 -87.13 9.95 23.22
N ILE A 156 -88.36 10.40 23.47
CA ILE A 156 -89.51 9.54 23.74
C ILE A 156 -90.51 9.71 22.61
N ILE A 157 -90.85 8.61 21.93
CA ILE A 157 -91.84 8.57 20.85
C ILE A 157 -92.90 7.55 21.24
N GLU A 158 -94.16 7.99 21.37
CA GLU A 158 -95.30 7.13 21.69
C GLU A 158 -95.10 6.29 22.98
N GLY A 159 -94.36 6.82 23.95
CA GLY A 159 -94.06 6.14 25.21
C GLY A 159 -92.91 5.13 25.15
N TYR A 160 -92.19 5.02 24.03
CA TYR A 160 -91.01 4.18 23.87
C TYR A 160 -89.75 5.04 23.75
N TRP A 161 -88.61 4.51 24.22
CA TRP A 161 -87.31 5.13 23.97
C TRP A 161 -87.04 5.18 22.47
N ALA A 162 -86.45 6.27 21.99
CA ALA A 162 -86.00 6.40 20.61
C ALA A 162 -84.54 6.87 20.57
N ILE A 163 -83.76 6.29 19.65
CA ILE A 163 -82.35 6.63 19.40
C ILE A 163 -82.28 7.23 18.01
N ASP A 164 -81.83 8.49 17.91
CA ASP A 164 -81.79 9.25 16.66
C ASP A 164 -83.13 9.26 15.90
N GLY A 165 -84.24 9.30 16.66
CA GLY A 165 -85.61 9.33 16.12
C GLY A 165 -86.18 7.95 15.74
N VAL A 166 -85.41 6.87 15.87
CA VAL A 166 -85.89 5.50 15.64
C VAL A 166 -86.44 4.92 16.95
N LYS A 167 -87.74 4.60 16.95
CA LYS A 167 -88.45 4.01 18.10
C LYS A 167 -87.92 2.60 18.41
N THR A 168 -87.61 2.35 19.68
CA THR A 168 -87.23 1.02 20.19
C THR A 168 -88.45 0.24 20.69
N THR A 169 -88.25 -1.01 21.09
CA THR A 169 -89.27 -1.84 21.74
C THR A 169 -89.35 -1.63 23.25
N THR A 170 -88.47 -0.82 23.83
CA THR A 170 -88.39 -0.58 25.28
C THR A 170 -89.23 0.65 25.66
N LYS A 171 -90.21 0.48 26.56
CA LYS A 171 -90.99 1.60 27.07
C LYS A 171 -90.09 2.58 27.84
N ALA A 172 -90.33 3.88 27.64
CA ALA A 172 -89.59 4.95 28.32
C ALA A 172 -89.97 5.11 29.80
N GLN A 173 -91.15 4.64 30.17
CA GLN A 173 -91.66 4.63 31.53
C GLN A 173 -92.44 3.34 31.79
N GLY A 174 -92.26 2.75 32.97
CA GLY A 174 -93.09 1.62 33.42
C GLY A 174 -94.54 2.06 33.71
N ASP A 175 -95.47 1.11 33.76
CA ASP A 175 -96.82 1.37 34.27
C ASP A 175 -96.69 1.89 35.73
N LYS A 176 -97.56 2.82 36.18
CA LYS A 176 -97.46 3.43 37.53
C LYS A 176 -97.48 2.34 38.63
N GLY A 177 -96.30 1.97 39.12
CA GLY A 177 -96.10 1.02 40.22
C GLY A 177 -94.64 0.56 40.33
N GLN A 178 -94.01 0.86 41.47
CA GLN A 178 -92.60 0.63 41.86
C GLN A 178 -91.54 1.34 41.00
N ASP A 179 -90.49 1.85 41.66
CA ASP A 179 -89.47 2.70 41.06
C ASP A 179 -88.84 2.04 39.83
N GLY A 180 -88.90 2.75 38.69
CA GLY A 180 -88.40 2.25 37.42
C GLY A 180 -86.89 1.99 37.49
N ARG A 181 -86.45 0.82 37.02
CA ARG A 181 -85.03 0.49 36.91
C ARG A 181 -84.38 1.41 35.88
N THR A 182 -83.40 2.21 36.31
CA THR A 182 -82.56 3.00 35.38
C THR A 182 -81.77 2.04 34.49
N PRO A 183 -81.95 2.06 33.16
CA PRO A 183 -81.20 1.19 32.27
C PRO A 183 -79.72 1.54 32.30
N VAL A 184 -78.86 0.53 32.13
CA VAL A 184 -77.41 0.72 32.05
C VAL A 184 -77.01 0.79 30.58
N PHE A 185 -76.47 1.94 30.18
CA PHE A 185 -75.86 2.11 28.86
C PHE A 185 -74.41 1.62 28.88
N SER A 186 -74.06 0.78 27.92
CA SER A 186 -72.70 0.25 27.74
C SER A 186 -72.29 0.25 26.27
N VAL A 187 -71.00 0.10 26.01
CA VAL A 187 -70.46 -0.07 24.66
C VAL A 187 -69.89 -1.49 24.55
N ILE A 188 -70.41 -2.26 23.60
CA ILE A 188 -69.99 -3.63 23.30
C ILE A 188 -69.60 -3.66 21.82
N ASP A 189 -68.34 -4.00 21.51
CA ASP A 189 -67.79 -4.06 20.16
C ASP A 189 -68.02 -2.81 19.29
N GLY A 190 -68.05 -1.64 19.91
CA GLY A 190 -68.24 -0.35 19.23
C GLY A 190 -69.70 0.02 18.96
N TYR A 191 -70.66 -0.79 19.40
CA TYR A 191 -72.10 -0.50 19.34
C TYR A 191 -72.64 -0.12 20.72
N TRP A 192 -73.67 0.72 20.73
CA TRP A 192 -74.40 1.08 21.95
C TRP A 192 -75.32 -0.08 22.34
N ALA A 193 -75.15 -0.58 23.57
CA ALA A 193 -75.94 -1.65 24.16
C ALA A 193 -76.73 -1.13 25.36
N ILE A 194 -77.97 -1.61 25.51
CA ILE A 194 -78.86 -1.29 26.64
C ILE A 194 -78.99 -2.56 27.48
N ASP A 195 -78.60 -2.47 28.75
CA ASP A 195 -78.60 -3.59 29.69
C ASP A 195 -77.75 -4.80 29.23
N GLY A 196 -76.72 -4.54 28.40
CA GLY A 196 -75.74 -5.53 27.96
C GLY A 196 -76.14 -6.39 26.76
N ALA A 197 -77.24 -6.05 26.07
CA ALA A 197 -77.69 -6.68 24.82
C ALA A 197 -77.50 -5.77 23.60
#